data_AF-A0A9D6YVV2-F1
#
_entry.id   AF-A0A9D6YVV2-F1
#
_cell.length_a   1.000
_cell.length_b   1.000
_cell.length_c   1.000
_cell.angle_alpha   90.00
_cell.angle_beta   90.00
_cell.angle_gamma   90.00
#
_symmetry.space_group_name_H-M   'P 1'
#
loop_
_entity.id
_entity.type
_entity.pdbx_description
1 polymer ?
#
loop_
_entity_poly.entity_id
_entity_poly.type
_entity_poly.pdbx_seq_one_letter_code
_entity_poly.pdbx_strand_id
1 'polypeptide(L)'
;MKIRTNEKSEYLLMKYFKRNGYIRQRNEKLAKLLGQRYKKGYEVRFVAKTENELREIRLLLNKTGFKLGKPFKKHKQLIEPVYGKQAVEKFLSWKDVADANKG
;
A
#
# COMPACT_ATOMS: atom_id res chain seq x y z
N MET A 1 -19.38 15.37 9.93
CA MET A 1 -19.27 15.19 8.47
C MET A 1 -17.78 15.03 8.05
N LYS A 2 -17.17 13.84 8.24
CA LYS A 2 -15.75 13.55 7.90
C LYS A 2 -15.58 12.65 6.66
N ILE A 3 -16.69 12.19 6.09
CA ILE A 3 -16.72 11.13 5.07
C ILE A 3 -16.11 11.60 3.74
N ARG A 4 -16.45 12.82 3.29
CA ARG A 4 -16.02 13.37 1.98
C ARG A 4 -14.49 13.53 1.82
N THR A 5 -13.76 13.78 2.90
CA THR A 5 -12.30 14.02 2.83
C THR A 5 -11.51 12.72 2.74
N ASN A 6 -12.00 11.65 3.34
CA ASN A 6 -11.38 10.33 3.26
C ASN A 6 -11.55 9.76 1.86
N GLU A 7 -12.76 9.79 1.29
CA GLU A 7 -13.02 9.31 -0.09
C GLU A 7 -12.08 9.95 -1.12
N LYS A 8 -11.85 11.27 -1.04
CA LYS A 8 -10.89 11.96 -1.91
C LYS A 8 -9.45 11.46 -1.70
N SER A 9 -9.06 11.19 -0.45
CA SER A 9 -7.72 10.72 -0.13
C SER A 9 -7.49 9.28 -0.60
N GLU A 10 -8.49 8.42 -0.45
CA GLU A 10 -8.50 7.05 -0.95
C GLU A 10 -8.40 7.02 -2.48
N TYR A 11 -9.18 7.86 -3.16
CA TYR A 11 -9.12 8.01 -4.62
C TYR A 11 -7.74 8.45 -5.12
N LEU A 12 -7.10 9.42 -4.47
CA LEU A 12 -5.76 9.88 -4.85
C LEU A 12 -4.70 8.78 -4.61
N LEU A 13 -4.76 8.08 -3.47
CA LEU A 13 -3.91 6.92 -3.24
C LEU A 13 -4.12 5.83 -4.28
N MET A 14 -5.36 5.63 -4.72
CA MET A 14 -5.68 4.68 -5.78
C MET A 14 -5.02 5.05 -7.10
N LYS A 15 -4.97 6.33 -7.47
CA LYS A 15 -4.26 6.79 -8.68
C LYS A 15 -2.78 6.46 -8.61
N TYR A 16 -2.12 6.71 -7.47
CA TYR A 16 -0.72 6.32 -7.30
C TYR A 16 -0.53 4.81 -7.36
N PHE A 17 -1.43 4.05 -6.75
CA PHE A 17 -1.37 2.59 -6.74
C PHE A 17 -1.60 1.99 -8.14
N LYS A 18 -2.62 2.42 -8.88
CA LYS A 18 -2.93 1.90 -10.22
C LYS A 18 -1.79 2.15 -11.23
N ARG A 19 -0.98 3.17 -11.01
CA ARG A 19 0.16 3.48 -11.89
C ARG A 19 1.25 2.41 -11.85
N ASN A 20 1.63 1.94 -10.66
CA ASN A 20 2.78 1.04 -10.45
C ASN A 20 2.91 0.52 -9.01
N GLY A 21 1.82 0.56 -8.23
CA GLY A 21 1.77 0.00 -6.89
C GLY A 21 1.84 -1.53 -6.89
N TYR A 22 2.08 -2.09 -5.72
CA TYR A 22 2.22 -3.54 -5.57
C TYR A 22 1.72 -3.99 -4.20
N ILE A 23 0.92 -5.06 -4.17
CA ILE A 23 0.53 -5.72 -2.94
C ILE A 23 1.33 -7.02 -2.82
N ARG A 24 2.03 -7.18 -1.69
CA ARG A 24 2.57 -8.47 -1.28
C ARG A 24 1.61 -9.11 -0.28
N GLN A 25 1.01 -10.22 -0.67
CA GLN A 25 0.35 -11.11 0.28
C GLN A 25 1.37 -12.10 0.83
N ARG A 26 1.23 -12.41 2.13
CA ARG A 26 2.03 -13.46 2.76
C ARG A 26 1.62 -14.81 2.18
N ASN A 27 2.59 -15.61 1.74
CA ASN A 27 2.32 -16.98 1.29
C ASN A 27 2.34 -17.93 2.50
N GLU A 28 1.17 -18.29 3.01
CA GLU A 28 1.08 -19.11 4.22
C GLU A 28 1.60 -20.54 4.04
N LYS A 29 1.45 -21.12 2.83
CA LYS A 29 2.01 -22.45 2.52
C LYS A 29 3.54 -22.43 2.65
N LEU A 30 4.16 -21.42 2.05
CA LEU A 30 5.61 -21.26 2.09
C LEU A 30 6.12 -20.85 3.48
N ALA A 31 5.33 -20.04 4.22
CA ALA A 31 5.63 -19.70 5.61
C ALA A 31 5.62 -20.94 6.51
N LYS A 32 4.65 -21.85 6.31
CA LYS A 32 4.58 -23.12 7.06
C LYS A 32 5.76 -24.04 6.74
N LEU A 33 6.16 -24.13 5.47
CA LEU A 33 7.28 -24.96 5.04
C LEU A 33 8.64 -24.46 5.56
N LEU A 34 8.89 -23.14 5.46
CA LEU A 34 10.18 -22.55 5.78
C LEU A 34 10.30 -22.06 7.24
N GLY A 35 9.18 -22.04 7.98
CA GLY A 35 9.11 -21.58 9.37
C GLY A 35 9.77 -20.21 9.55
N GLN A 36 10.71 -20.13 10.49
CA GLN A 36 11.40 -18.87 10.83
C GLN A 36 12.27 -18.32 9.69
N ARG A 37 12.62 -19.11 8.67
CA ARG A 37 13.39 -18.65 7.50
C ARG A 37 12.55 -17.79 6.56
N TYR A 38 11.21 -17.85 6.64
CA TYR A 38 10.33 -17.01 5.84
C TYR A 38 10.13 -15.64 6.50
N LYS A 39 10.77 -14.61 5.92
CA LYS A 39 10.72 -13.22 6.46
C LYS A 39 9.72 -12.30 5.75
N LYS A 40 8.99 -12.80 4.75
CA LYS A 40 8.09 -11.96 3.92
C LYS A 40 6.72 -11.81 4.60
N GLY A 41 6.36 -10.58 4.93
CA GLY A 41 5.03 -10.23 5.45
C GLY A 41 4.13 -9.56 4.42
N TYR A 42 2.92 -9.23 4.87
CA TYR A 42 1.95 -8.41 4.14
C TYR A 42 2.46 -6.98 3.94
N GLU A 43 2.34 -6.46 2.72
CA GLU A 43 2.81 -5.11 2.36
C GLU A 43 1.98 -4.52 1.22
N VAL A 44 1.66 -3.23 1.29
CA VAL A 44 1.22 -2.41 0.15
C VAL A 44 2.35 -1.45 -0.18
N ARG A 45 2.72 -1.33 -1.47
CA ARG A 45 3.74 -0.40 -1.95
C ARG A 45 3.11 0.66 -2.82
N PHE A 46 3.40 1.90 -2.51
CA PHE A 46 3.15 3.04 -3.38
C PHE A 46 4.48 3.51 -3.97
N VAL A 47 4.47 3.86 -5.25
CA VAL A 47 5.68 4.26 -5.97
C VAL A 47 5.55 5.72 -6.37
N ALA A 48 6.50 6.54 -5.89
CA ALA A 48 6.67 7.93 -6.23
C ALA A 48 7.79 8.11 -7.27
N LYS A 49 7.58 9.02 -8.21
CA LYS A 49 8.56 9.48 -9.20
C LYS A 49 9.44 10.62 -8.67
N THR A 50 8.94 11.36 -7.68
CA THR A 50 9.62 12.51 -7.09
C THR A 50 9.45 12.52 -5.57
N GLU A 51 10.29 13.26 -4.86
CA GLU A 51 10.16 13.45 -3.41
C GLU A 51 8.84 14.16 -3.03
N ASN A 52 8.32 15.01 -3.92
CA ASN A 52 7.03 15.66 -3.69
C ASN A 52 5.86 14.67 -3.75
N GLU A 53 5.86 13.76 -4.73
CA GLU A 53 4.87 12.67 -4.76
C GLU A 53 4.99 11.78 -3.53
N LEU A 54 6.20 11.49 -3.05
CA LEU A 54 6.40 10.70 -1.84
C LEU A 54 5.78 11.38 -0.61
N ARG A 55 6.00 12.69 -0.45
CA ARG A 55 5.39 13.48 0.63
C ARG A 55 3.87 13.47 0.54
N GLU A 56 3.32 13.64 -0.66
CA GLU A 56 1.87 13.61 -0.90
C GLU A 56 1.27 12.25 -0.53
N ILE A 57 1.86 11.15 -1.01
CA ILE A 57 1.44 9.79 -0.66
C ILE A 57 1.42 9.60 0.86
N ARG A 58 2.48 10.02 1.57
CA ARG A 58 2.57 9.91 3.04
C ARG A 58 1.48 10.70 3.74
N LEU A 59 1.16 11.90 3.28
CA LEU A 59 0.07 12.72 3.83
C LEU A 59 -1.29 12.03 3.64
N LEU A 60 -1.54 11.48 2.45
CA LEU A 60 -2.78 10.79 2.13
C LEU A 60 -2.93 9.49 2.96
N LEU A 61 -1.84 8.74 3.12
CA LEU A 61 -1.80 7.54 3.96
C LEU A 61 -2.11 7.84 5.42
N ASN A 62 -1.54 8.93 5.95
CA ASN A 62 -1.83 9.35 7.32
C ASN A 62 -3.30 9.78 7.48
N LYS A 63 -3.84 10.56 6.52
CA LYS A 63 -5.26 10.96 6.52
C LYS A 63 -6.23 9.79 6.46
N THR A 64 -5.87 8.74 5.72
CA THR A 64 -6.67 7.51 5.61
C THR A 64 -6.42 6.55 6.77
N GLY A 65 -5.59 6.91 7.76
CA GLY A 65 -5.34 6.11 8.96
C GLY A 65 -4.49 4.87 8.71
N PHE A 66 -3.55 4.92 7.76
CA PHE A 66 -2.48 3.93 7.67
C PHE A 66 -1.28 4.34 8.52
N LYS A 67 -0.60 3.33 9.06
CA LYS A 67 0.72 3.52 9.67
C LYS A 67 1.79 3.55 8.57
N LEU A 68 2.51 4.66 8.49
CA LEU A 68 3.58 4.85 7.51
C LEU A 68 4.75 3.90 7.77
N GLY A 69 5.32 3.38 6.70
CA GLY A 69 6.58 2.66 6.74
C GLY A 69 7.77 3.59 6.59
N LYS A 70 8.97 2.99 6.52
CA LYS A 70 10.19 3.70 6.16
C LYS A 70 10.33 3.67 4.63
N PRO A 71 10.25 4.81 3.93
CA PRO A 71 10.43 4.83 2.49
C PRO A 71 11.86 4.48 2.10
N PHE A 72 12.01 3.93 0.90
CA PHE A 72 13.30 3.52 0.37
C PHE A 72 13.38 3.74 -1.14
N LYS A 73 14.60 3.88 -1.65
CA LYS A 73 14.86 3.98 -3.08
C LYS A 73 14.97 2.58 -3.70
N LYS A 74 14.33 2.38 -4.85
CA LYS A 74 14.48 1.18 -5.68
C LYS A 74 14.75 1.62 -7.12
N HIS A 75 15.98 1.42 -7.59
CA HIS A 75 16.45 1.99 -8.86
C HIS A 75 16.18 3.51 -8.91
N LYS A 76 15.47 3.99 -9.94
CA LYS A 76 15.08 5.41 -10.11
C LYS A 76 13.76 5.77 -9.43
N GLN A 77 13.21 4.89 -8.58
CA GLN A 77 11.90 5.07 -7.95
C GLN A 77 12.01 5.22 -6.43
N LEU A 78 11.07 5.97 -5.85
CA LEU A 78 10.87 6.10 -4.41
C LEU A 78 9.67 5.25 -4.00
N ILE A 79 9.84 4.42 -2.96
CA ILE A 79 8.79 3.50 -2.51
C ILE A 79 8.36 3.89 -1.11
N GLU A 80 7.06 4.08 -0.89
CA GLU A 80 6.43 4.15 0.43
C GLU A 80 5.76 2.80 0.74
N PRO A 81 6.32 2.01 1.66
CA PRO A 81 5.71 0.76 2.08
C PRO A 81 4.69 0.98 3.21
N VAL A 82 3.62 0.19 3.21
CA VAL A 82 2.67 0.06 4.32
C VAL A 82 2.62 -1.41 4.71
N TYR A 83 3.00 -1.72 5.94
CA TYR A 83 3.14 -3.10 6.41
C TYR A 83 1.93 -3.61 7.19
N GLY A 84 1.75 -4.93 7.16
CA GLY A 84 0.82 -5.64 8.05
C GLY A 84 -0.44 -6.12 7.34
N LYS A 85 -1.02 -7.20 7.88
CA LYS A 85 -2.20 -7.87 7.33
C LYS A 85 -3.40 -6.93 7.29
N GLN A 86 -3.68 -6.26 8.40
CA GLN A 86 -4.78 -5.28 8.50
C GLN A 86 -4.66 -4.14 7.48
N ALA A 87 -3.45 -3.67 7.19
CA ALA A 87 -3.25 -2.63 6.19
C ALA A 87 -3.58 -3.14 4.77
N VAL A 88 -3.13 -4.34 4.42
CA VAL A 88 -3.46 -4.97 3.14
C VAL A 88 -4.97 -5.22 3.03
N GLU A 89 -5.61 -5.75 4.07
CA GLU A 89 -7.06 -6.01 4.09
C GLU A 89 -7.88 -4.73 3.95
N LYS A 90 -7.53 -3.69 4.72
CA LYS A 90 -8.16 -2.37 4.62
C LYS A 90 -8.01 -1.80 3.21
N PHE A 91 -6.81 -1.89 2.61
CA PHE A 91 -6.60 -1.39 1.26
C PHE A 91 -7.40 -2.18 0.22
N LEU A 92 -7.46 -3.52 0.34
CA LEU A 92 -8.24 -4.39 -0.55
C LEU A 92 -9.76 -4.16 -0.42
N SER A 93 -10.25 -3.71 0.74
CA SER A 93 -11.66 -3.38 0.94
C SER A 93 -12.11 -2.10 0.22
N TRP A 94 -11.18 -1.29 -0.29
CA TRP A 94 -11.53 -0.10 -1.06
C TRP A 94 -12.16 -0.51 -2.40
N LYS A 95 -13.31 0.10 -2.70
CA LYS A 95 -14.19 -0.26 -3.83
C LYS A 95 -13.43 -0.33 -5.16
N ASP A 96 -12.50 0.61 -5.39
CA ASP A 96 -11.69 0.69 -6.61
C ASP A 96 -10.59 -0.39 -6.73
N VAL A 97 -10.23 -1.08 -5.64
CA VAL A 97 -9.29 -2.22 -5.65
C VAL A 97 -10.05 -3.52 -5.93
N ALA A 98 -11.28 -3.63 -5.45
CA ALA A 98 -12.14 -4.80 -5.67
C ALA A 98 -12.51 -4.98 -7.14
N ASP A 99 -12.64 -3.88 -7.90
CA ASP A 99 -12.93 -3.94 -9.35
C ASP A 99 -11.68 -4.25 -10.19
N ALA A 100 -10.47 -3.93 -9.72
CA ALA A 100 -9.22 -4.22 -10.41
C ALA A 100 -8.70 -5.67 -10.21
N ASN A 101 -9.22 -6.40 -9.21
CA ASN A 101 -8.85 -7.80 -8.92
C ASN A 101 -9.88 -8.83 -9.42
N LYS A 102 -10.89 -8.40 -10.19
CA LYS A 102 -11.88 -9.28 -10.85
C LYS A 102 -11.51 -9.64 -12.30
N GLY A 103 -10.30 -9.32 -12.74
CA GLY A 103 -9.76 -9.66 -14.07
C GLY A 103 -8.87 -10.88 -14.02
#